data_AF-A0A955SGB3-F1
#
_entry.id   AF-A0A955SGB3-F1
#
_cell.length_a   1.000
_cell.length_b   1.000
_cell.length_c   1.000
_cell.angle_alpha   90.00
_cell.angle_beta   90.00
_cell.angle_gamma   90.00
#
_symmetry.space_group_name_H-M   'P 1'
#
loop_
_entity.id
_entity.type
_entity.pdbx_description
1 polymer ?
#
loop_
_entity_poly.entity_id
_entity_poly.type
_entity_poly.pdbx_seq_one_letter_code
_entity_poly.pdbx_strand_id
1 'polypeptide(L)'
;MRLYDEETQNFPGRWWHAIDEHRIQCDLCPRYCHLSEGQRGFCFVRQNIGGEMVLTTYGRSSGFCIDPIEKKPLNHFYPGSSVLSFGTAGCNLGCRFCQNWDMSKAREMDKLADQASPEAIAQSAVEHGCRS
;
A
#
# COMPACT_ATOMS: atom_id res chain seq x y z
N MET A 1 -11.37 -20.08 -6.19
CA MET A 1 -10.47 -18.92 -6.02
C MET A 1 -11.08 -18.02 -4.94
N ARG A 2 -10.81 -18.32 -3.66
CA ARG A 2 -11.20 -17.46 -2.53
C ARG A 2 -9.94 -16.68 -2.14
N LEU A 3 -9.87 -15.40 -2.51
CA LEU A 3 -8.72 -14.53 -2.25
C LEU A 3 -8.86 -13.71 -0.96
N TYR A 4 -9.93 -13.95 -0.20
CA TYR A 4 -10.29 -13.22 0.99
C TYR A 4 -10.69 -14.20 2.08
N ASP A 5 -10.03 -14.08 3.23
CA ASP A 5 -10.51 -14.61 4.49
C ASP A 5 -11.24 -13.48 5.22
N GLU A 6 -12.57 -13.57 5.28
CA GLU A 6 -13.42 -12.56 5.92
C GLU A 6 -13.19 -12.48 7.44
N GLU A 7 -12.64 -13.52 8.07
CA GLU A 7 -12.37 -13.55 9.51
C GLU A 7 -11.05 -12.85 9.87
N THR A 8 -10.10 -12.74 8.94
CA THR A 8 -8.74 -12.24 9.24
C THR A 8 -8.29 -10.99 8.46
N GLN A 9 -9.08 -10.47 7.50
CA GLN A 9 -8.68 -9.34 6.62
C GLN A 9 -7.31 -9.52 5.92
N ASN A 10 -6.83 -10.76 5.80
CA ASN A 10 -5.51 -11.05 5.27
C ASN A 10 -5.59 -11.22 3.75
N PHE A 11 -4.93 -10.33 3.01
CA PHE A 11 -4.82 -10.45 1.56
C PHE A 11 -3.47 -11.08 1.18
N PRO A 12 -3.43 -12.12 0.33
CA PRO A 12 -2.18 -12.81 -0.01
C PRO A 12 -1.21 -11.90 -0.77
N GLY A 13 0.03 -11.82 -0.28
CA GLY A 13 1.13 -11.13 -0.91
C GLY A 13 1.80 -11.97 -2.00
N ARG A 14 2.25 -11.30 -3.07
CA ARG A 14 3.03 -11.92 -4.16
C ARG A 14 4.53 -11.59 -4.06
N TRP A 15 5.39 -12.15 -4.90
CA TRP A 15 6.84 -11.84 -4.95
C TRP A 15 7.54 -12.07 -3.60
N TRP A 16 7.59 -13.33 -3.22
CA TRP A 16 8.28 -13.82 -2.04
C TRP A 16 8.54 -15.31 -2.22
N HIS A 17 9.42 -15.88 -1.41
CA HIS A 17 9.62 -17.32 -1.31
C HIS A 17 9.90 -17.74 0.12
N ALA A 18 9.59 -18.99 0.45
CA ALA A 18 9.98 -19.58 1.73
C ALA A 18 11.50 -19.79 1.76
N ILE A 19 12.11 -19.40 2.87
CA ILE A 19 13.52 -19.71 3.19
C ILE A 19 13.56 -21.03 3.98
N ASP A 20 12.63 -21.20 4.92
CA ASP A 20 12.39 -22.40 5.72
C ASP A 20 10.91 -22.47 6.15
N GLU A 21 10.55 -23.42 7.02
CA GLU A 21 9.16 -23.64 7.49
C GLU A 21 8.51 -22.42 8.18
N HIS A 22 9.29 -21.49 8.73
CA HIS A 22 8.79 -20.34 9.49
C HIS A 22 9.33 -18.99 9.01
N ARG A 23 10.18 -18.98 7.98
CA ARG A 23 10.80 -17.77 7.45
C ARG A 23 10.57 -17.62 5.97
N ILE A 24 10.31 -16.38 5.58
CA ILE A 24 10.10 -16.00 4.18
C ILE A 24 11.02 -14.85 3.79
N GLN A 25 11.36 -14.77 2.50
CA GLN A 25 12.01 -13.62 1.90
C GLN A 25 11.02 -12.86 1.02
N CYS A 26 10.94 -11.53 1.20
CA CYS A 26 10.19 -10.65 0.31
C CYS A 26 11.04 -10.17 -0.86
N ASP A 27 10.64 -10.45 -2.10
CA ASP A 27 11.40 -10.09 -3.32
C ASP A 27 10.85 -8.86 -4.05
N LEU A 28 9.79 -8.23 -3.52
CA LEU A 28 9.10 -7.13 -4.19
C LEU A 28 9.97 -5.86 -4.37
N CYS A 29 10.92 -5.63 -3.46
CA CYS A 29 11.75 -4.42 -3.52
C CYS A 29 13.19 -4.73 -3.10
N PRO A 30 14.15 -3.82 -3.38
CA PRO A 30 15.59 -4.05 -3.16
C PRO A 30 16.02 -4.26 -1.71
N ARG A 31 15.09 -4.29 -0.76
CA ARG A 31 15.35 -4.54 0.67
C ARG A 31 15.49 -6.02 0.99
N TYR A 32 14.92 -6.91 0.17
CA TYR A 32 14.95 -8.36 0.36
C TYR A 32 14.71 -8.77 1.83
N CYS A 33 13.61 -8.30 2.43
CA CYS A 33 13.40 -8.51 3.86
C CYS A 33 13.22 -10.00 4.17
N HIS A 34 14.03 -10.54 5.08
CA HIS A 34 13.86 -11.87 5.66
C HIS A 34 12.97 -11.74 6.89
N LEU A 35 11.81 -12.39 6.87
CA LEU A 35 10.76 -12.23 7.86
C LEU A 35 10.54 -13.55 8.59
N SER A 36 10.73 -13.54 9.90
CA SER A 36 10.24 -14.62 10.78
C SER A 36 8.73 -14.53 10.97
N GLU A 37 8.10 -15.58 11.48
CA GLU A 37 6.66 -15.60 11.80
C GLU A 37 6.24 -14.35 12.58
N GLY A 38 5.15 -13.70 12.16
CA GLY A 38 4.62 -12.46 12.72
C GLY A 38 5.40 -11.19 12.36
N GLN A 39 6.58 -11.30 11.74
CA GLN A 39 7.43 -10.14 11.43
C GLN A 39 6.90 -9.37 10.23
N ARG A 40 6.93 -8.04 10.33
CA ARG A 40 6.67 -7.11 9.22
C ARG A 40 7.96 -6.70 8.52
N GLY A 41 7.88 -6.53 7.21
CA GLY A 41 8.94 -5.93 6.42
C GLY A 41 9.17 -4.46 6.77
N PHE A 42 10.27 -3.90 6.26
CA PHE A 42 10.62 -2.50 6.51
C PHE A 42 9.51 -1.51 6.15
N CYS A 43 8.70 -1.85 5.15
CA CYS A 43 7.57 -1.03 4.70
C CYS A 43 6.35 -1.10 5.63
N PHE A 44 6.32 -2.00 6.61
CA PHE A 44 5.21 -2.27 7.55
C PHE A 44 3.90 -2.80 6.93
N VAL A 45 3.77 -2.83 5.60
CA VAL A 45 2.56 -3.30 4.88
C VAL A 45 2.58 -4.77 4.47
N ARG A 46 3.70 -5.45 4.73
CA ARG A 46 3.96 -6.84 4.35
C ARG A 46 4.39 -7.61 5.58
N GLN A 47 3.68 -8.69 5.91
CA GLN A 47 3.90 -9.47 7.12
C GLN A 47 3.99 -10.95 6.78
N ASN A 48 4.85 -11.69 7.49
CA ASN A 48 4.81 -13.14 7.50
C ASN A 48 3.74 -13.61 8.50
N ILE A 49 2.72 -14.33 8.01
CA ILE A 49 1.67 -14.95 8.84
C ILE A 49 1.50 -16.39 8.36
N GLY A 50 1.74 -17.35 9.25
CA GLY A 50 1.64 -18.77 8.94
C GLY A 50 2.62 -19.25 7.86
N GLY A 51 3.81 -18.63 7.78
CA GLY A 51 4.78 -18.91 6.72
C GLY A 51 4.40 -18.34 5.35
N GLU A 52 3.37 -17.49 5.27
CA GLU A 52 2.95 -16.83 4.03
C GLU A 52 3.06 -15.31 4.10
N MET A 53 3.33 -14.68 2.95
CA MET A 53 3.30 -13.22 2.85
C MET A 53 1.86 -12.73 2.84
N VAL A 54 1.54 -11.81 3.74
CA VAL A 54 0.24 -11.13 3.81
C VAL A 54 0.42 -9.62 3.64
N LEU A 55 -0.51 -9.00 2.90
CA LEU A 55 -0.63 -7.55 2.76
C LEU A 55 -1.56 -7.00 3.85
N THR A 56 -1.02 -6.22 4.77
CA THR A 56 -1.75 -5.72 5.95
C THR A 56 -2.52 -4.41 5.69
N THR A 57 -2.41 -3.85 4.50
CA THR A 57 -3.06 -2.59 4.10
C THR A 57 -3.87 -2.72 2.81
N TYR A 58 -4.10 -3.95 2.33
CA TYR A 58 -4.90 -4.15 1.14
C TYR A 58 -6.34 -3.64 1.35
N GLY A 59 -6.90 -2.97 0.35
CA GLY A 59 -8.26 -2.44 0.41
C GLY A 59 -8.45 -1.27 1.38
N ARG A 60 -7.36 -0.63 1.81
CA ARG A 60 -7.37 0.47 2.80
C ARG A 60 -6.56 1.64 2.27
N SER A 61 -7.02 2.88 2.49
CA SER A 61 -6.30 4.08 2.06
C SER A 61 -6.25 5.13 3.16
N SER A 62 -5.15 5.88 3.22
CA SER A 62 -4.95 7.02 4.12
C SER A 62 -5.77 8.27 3.75
N GLY A 63 -6.77 8.12 2.87
CA GLY A 63 -7.61 9.18 2.36
C GLY A 63 -7.46 9.40 0.85
N PHE A 64 -8.46 10.09 0.30
CA PHE A 64 -8.54 10.50 -1.09
C PHE A 64 -8.36 12.01 -1.21
N CYS A 65 -7.61 12.44 -2.20
CA CYS A 65 -7.44 13.86 -2.49
C CYS A 65 -7.57 14.10 -3.99
N ILE A 66 -8.43 15.03 -4.37
CA ILE A 66 -8.55 15.51 -5.75
C ILE A 66 -7.82 16.83 -5.83
N ASP A 67 -6.77 16.85 -6.63
CA ASP A 67 -5.92 18.03 -6.84
C ASP A 67 -5.86 18.37 -8.33
N PRO A 68 -5.50 19.60 -8.71
CA PRO A 68 -5.04 19.89 -10.06
C PRO A 68 -3.74 19.11 -10.37
N ILE A 69 -3.58 18.66 -11.61
CA ILE A 69 -2.40 17.88 -12.03
C ILE A 69 -1.08 18.65 -11.81
N GLU A 70 -1.12 19.98 -11.82
CA GLU A 70 0.02 20.87 -11.60
C GLU A 70 0.64 20.73 -10.20
N LYS A 71 -0.05 20.12 -9.24
CA LYS A 71 0.52 19.77 -7.93
C LYS A 71 1.46 18.56 -8.01
N LYS A 72 1.35 17.72 -9.05
CA LYS A 72 2.16 16.51 -9.22
C LYS A 72 3.46 16.85 -9.96
N PRO A 73 4.57 16.15 -9.67
CA PRO A 73 5.87 16.42 -10.28
C PRO A 73 5.94 15.85 -11.72
N LEU A 74 5.00 16.23 -12.59
CA LEU A 74 4.87 15.77 -13.98
C LEU A 74 4.88 16.98 -14.92
N ASN A 75 5.77 16.98 -15.92
CA ASN A 75 5.88 18.09 -16.88
C ASN A 75 4.91 17.89 -18.05
N HIS A 76 4.08 18.92 -18.33
CA HIS A 76 3.14 18.97 -19.46
C HIS A 76 2.25 17.71 -19.59
N PHE A 77 1.83 17.16 -18.45
CA PHE A 77 0.98 15.98 -18.36
C PHE A 77 -0.45 16.41 -18.06
N TYR A 78 -1.35 16.28 -19.04
CA TYR A 78 -2.76 16.69 -18.97
C TYR A 78 -3.06 18.06 -18.32
N PRO A 79 -2.51 19.18 -18.83
CA PRO A 79 -2.69 20.50 -18.23
C PRO A 79 -4.15 20.86 -17.94
N GLY A 80 -4.41 21.45 -16.78
CA GLY A 80 -5.74 21.88 -16.34
C GLY A 80 -6.69 20.73 -15.96
N SER A 81 -6.22 19.48 -15.91
CA SER A 81 -7.01 18.34 -15.47
C SER A 81 -6.92 18.09 -13.96
N SER A 82 -7.89 17.34 -13.44
CA SER A 82 -7.89 16.83 -12.07
C SER A 82 -7.25 15.45 -11.98
N VAL A 83 -6.57 15.21 -10.85
CA VAL A 83 -5.94 13.93 -10.50
C VAL A 83 -6.49 13.39 -9.18
N LEU A 84 -6.88 12.12 -9.16
CA LEU A 84 -7.24 11.42 -7.93
C LEU A 84 -5.97 10.86 -7.27
N SER A 85 -5.70 11.32 -6.06
CA SER A 85 -4.57 10.84 -5.25
C SER A 85 -5.06 10.01 -4.10
N PHE A 86 -4.49 8.82 -3.97
CA PHE A 86 -4.70 7.93 -2.84
C PHE A 86 -3.37 7.26 -2.48
N GLY A 87 -3.28 6.76 -1.27
CA GLY A 87 -2.11 6.03 -0.80
C GLY A 87 -2.45 5.10 0.34
N THR A 88 -1.59 4.11 0.57
CA THR A 88 -1.64 3.31 1.80
C THR A 88 -0.61 3.85 2.79
N ALA A 89 -0.78 3.56 4.06
CA ALA A 89 0.29 3.78 5.02
C ALA A 89 1.47 2.82 4.75
N GLY A 90 2.68 3.22 5.13
CA GLY A 90 3.92 2.47 4.93
C GLY A 90 4.68 2.78 3.62
N CYS A 91 6.01 2.59 3.64
CA CYS A 91 6.88 2.83 2.49
C CYS A 91 8.18 2.02 2.59
N ASN A 92 8.67 1.48 1.46
CA ASN A 92 9.95 0.78 1.41
C ASN A 92 11.18 1.73 1.44
N LEU A 93 10.98 3.04 1.33
CA LEU A 93 12.03 4.06 1.40
C LEU A 93 12.18 4.65 2.81
N GLY A 94 13.39 5.10 3.13
CA GLY A 94 13.75 5.74 4.40
C GLY A 94 14.08 7.23 4.24
N CYS A 95 13.30 7.97 3.44
CA CYS A 95 13.62 9.34 3.06
C CYS A 95 13.79 10.27 4.27
N ARG A 96 14.90 11.01 4.35
CA ARG A 96 15.19 11.97 5.42
C ARG A 96 14.23 13.16 5.44
N PHE A 97 13.74 13.56 4.27
CA PHE A 97 12.86 14.72 4.09
C PHE A 97 11.53 14.29 3.47
N CYS A 98 10.93 13.22 4.01
CA CYS A 98 9.65 12.71 3.52
C CYS A 98 8.53 13.71 3.82
N GLN A 99 7.90 14.26 2.78
CA GLN A 99 6.74 15.14 2.92
C GLN A 99 5.50 14.40 3.45
N ASN A 100 5.44 13.08 3.24
CA ASN A 100 4.36 12.21 3.70
C ASN A 100 4.83 11.32 4.86
N TRP A 101 5.72 11.82 5.72
CA TRP A 101 6.37 11.05 6.80
C TRP A 101 5.34 10.36 7.70
N ASP A 102 4.29 11.08 8.10
CA ASP A 102 3.28 10.59 9.03
C ASP A 102 2.61 9.31 8.53
N MET A 103 2.35 9.22 7.23
CA MET A 103 1.81 8.01 6.59
C MET A 103 2.89 6.97 6.30
N SER A 104 4.05 7.40 5.79
CA SER A 104 5.11 6.51 5.30
C SER A 104 5.80 5.72 6.43
N LYS A 105 5.65 6.18 7.67
CA LYS A 105 6.24 5.59 8.90
C LYS A 105 5.20 5.18 9.93
N ALA A 106 3.91 5.30 9.61
CA ALA A 106 2.86 4.78 10.46
C ALA A 106 3.08 3.28 10.68
N ARG A 107 3.05 2.86 11.95
CA ARG A 107 3.09 1.45 12.37
C ARG A 107 1.70 0.95 12.75
N GLU A 108 0.83 1.86 13.18
CA GLU A 108 -0.57 1.64 13.50
C GLU A 108 -1.42 2.05 12.29
N MET A 109 -1.99 1.07 11.60
CA MET A 109 -2.83 1.29 10.41
C MET A 109 -4.26 1.70 10.79
N ASP A 110 -4.71 1.36 12.01
CA ASP A 110 -6.12 1.42 12.40
C ASP A 110 -6.64 2.83 12.68
N LYS A 111 -5.77 3.85 12.79
CA LYS A 111 -6.19 5.24 13.00
C LYS A 111 -6.27 6.08 11.73
N LEU A 112 -5.77 5.58 10.61
CA LEU A 112 -5.51 6.40 9.43
C LEU A 112 -6.23 5.94 8.16
N ALA A 113 -6.93 4.80 8.16
CA ALA A 113 -7.29 4.16 6.90
C ALA A 113 -8.80 3.91 6.69
N ASP A 114 -9.36 4.58 5.69
CA ASP A 114 -10.70 4.33 5.17
C ASP A 114 -10.70 3.09 4.25
N GLN A 115 -11.86 2.46 4.09
CA GLN A 115 -12.02 1.39 3.10
C GLN A 115 -11.84 1.96 1.69
N ALA A 116 -10.99 1.29 0.92
CA ALA A 116 -10.59 1.69 -0.43
C ALA A 116 -10.29 0.44 -1.25
N SER A 117 -11.33 -0.31 -1.61
CA SER A 117 -11.16 -1.43 -2.54
C SER A 117 -10.70 -0.92 -3.91
N PRO A 118 -10.00 -1.75 -4.71
CA PRO A 118 -9.61 -1.35 -6.07
C PRO A 118 -10.79 -0.82 -6.91
N GLU A 119 -11.96 -1.45 -6.79
CA GLU A 119 -13.18 -1.04 -7.49
C GLU A 119 -13.68 0.31 -7.00
N ALA A 120 -13.70 0.55 -5.68
CA ALA A 120 -14.12 1.83 -5.11
C ALA A 120 -13.19 2.98 -5.53
N ILE A 121 -11.88 2.73 -5.61
CA ILE A 121 -10.89 3.71 -6.08
C ILE A 121 -11.17 4.06 -7.55
N ALA A 122 -11.34 3.04 -8.40
CA ALA A 122 -11.60 3.25 -9.83
C ALA A 122 -12.93 3.99 -10.07
N GLN A 123 -13.97 3.61 -9.33
CA GLN A 123 -15.28 4.26 -9.40
C GLN A 123 -15.20 5.72 -8.97
N SER A 124 -14.49 6.02 -7.87
CA SER A 124 -14.28 7.39 -7.38
C SER A 124 -13.62 8.28 -8.44
N ALA A 125 -12.63 7.76 -9.19
CA ALA A 125 -11.99 8.51 -10.27
C ALA A 125 -12.98 8.88 -11.39
N VAL A 126 -13.84 7.93 -11.79
CA VAL A 126 -14.86 8.15 -12.82
C VAL A 126 -15.90 9.16 -12.35
N GLU A 127 -16.41 9.00 -11.13
CA GLU A 127 -17.45 9.88 -10.54
C GLU A 127 -16.99 11.34 -10.45
N HIS A 128 -15.72 11.56 -10.13
CA HIS A 128 -15.16 12.90 -10.00
C HIS A 128 -14.51 13.43 -11.28
N GLY A 129 -14.60 12.70 -12.40
CA GLY A 129 -14.03 13.12 -13.69
C GLY A 129 -12.51 13.29 -13.67
N CYS A 130 -11.81 12.57 -12.78
CA CYS A 130 -10.35 12.60 -12.71
C CYS A 130 -9.77 11.88 -13.93
N ARG A 131 -8.90 12.56 -14.69
CA ARG A 131 -8.26 11.98 -15.89
C ARG A 131 -6.98 11.21 -15.57
N SER A 132 -6.48 11.37 -14.34
CA SER A 132 -5.26 10.76 -13.81
C SER A 132 -5.45 10.37 -12.35
#